data_AF-A0A3B9SIP7-F1
#
_entry.id   AF-A0A3B9SIP7-F1
#
_cell.length_a   1.000
_cell.length_b   1.000
_cell.length_c   1.000
_cell.angle_alpha   90.00
_cell.angle_beta   90.00
_cell.angle_gamma   90.00
#
_symmetry.space_group_name_H-M   'P 1'
#
loop_
_entity.id
_entity.type
_entity.pdbx_description
1 polymer ?
#
loop_
_entity_poly.entity_id
_entity_poly.type
_entity_poly.pdbx_seq_one_letter_code
_entity_poly.pdbx_strand_id
1 'polypeptide(L)'
;MTAYLKKHGFDNLFFAAAACSAFCYLNEFRYVAFGWGLQALITFILFWFFFGKTSDMVEKKQPSEAAKKNILAVNIFSALMTFCCAAYYTVKPMELEGVHENAYFVFGGVCVLVGCFVFIRRLMTLVFRFTEGKISSVKEYPKVSSKKVFALSFFVLLLGFGFYYALKFPGYPTRDTLDQVLMSIEMKKLVTHHPVIHTKLLGYIYVLGIALFGDERGGIGLYTAVQVVLYAACNAYLVSTMYATGFKKKFWVATLVVNAIFSPIGYFTIVDCKDVFAAGGMIVFLCCLWRILKGKSEKKDDALPWYKKNYFNDRFFEYLGVFV
;
A
#
# COMPACT_ATOMS: atom_id res chain seq x y z
N MET A 1 -19.62 -19.88 23.22
CA MET A 1 -18.30 -20.47 22.85
C MET A 1 -18.44 -21.90 22.34
N THR A 2 -19.16 -22.78 23.05
CA THR A 2 -19.40 -24.19 22.70
C THR A 2 -20.08 -24.42 21.34
N ALA A 3 -21.08 -23.61 20.97
CA ALA A 3 -21.72 -23.69 19.65
C ALA A 3 -20.81 -23.23 18.49
N TYR A 4 -19.94 -22.24 18.73
CA TYR A 4 -18.98 -21.74 17.75
C TYR A 4 -17.85 -22.74 17.51
N LEU A 5 -17.34 -23.36 18.58
CA LEU A 5 -16.38 -24.47 18.54
C LEU A 5 -16.89 -25.66 17.72
N LYS A 6 -18.15 -26.05 17.95
CA LYS A 6 -18.79 -27.17 17.24
C LYS A 6 -19.00 -26.87 15.73
N LYS A 7 -19.12 -25.59 15.36
CA LYS A 7 -19.38 -25.13 13.99
C LYS A 7 -18.11 -24.88 13.18
N HIS A 8 -17.05 -24.35 13.80
CA HIS A 8 -15.85 -23.91 13.10
C HIS A 8 -14.67 -24.89 13.18
N GLY A 9 -14.84 -26.05 13.82
CA GLY A 9 -13.96 -27.21 13.66
C GLY A 9 -12.50 -27.03 14.11
N PHE A 10 -11.75 -28.13 14.01
CA PHE A 10 -10.32 -28.22 14.34
C PHE A 10 -9.43 -27.44 13.35
N ASP A 11 -9.85 -27.34 12.09
CA ASP A 11 -9.06 -26.69 11.04
C ASP A 11 -8.88 -25.19 11.25
N ASN A 12 -9.95 -24.46 11.64
CA ASN A 12 -9.84 -23.02 11.90
C ASN A 12 -9.01 -22.74 13.16
N LEU A 13 -9.01 -23.67 14.12
CA LEU A 13 -8.16 -23.61 15.31
C LEU A 13 -6.68 -23.76 14.92
N PHE A 14 -6.37 -24.76 14.07
CA PHE A 14 -5.03 -24.97 13.55
C PHE A 14 -4.53 -23.77 12.73
N PHE A 15 -5.36 -23.23 11.83
CA PHE A 15 -5.00 -22.04 11.04
C PHE A 15 -4.78 -20.80 11.90
N ALA A 16 -5.60 -20.61 12.93
CA ALA A 16 -5.41 -19.52 13.88
C ALA A 16 -4.12 -19.68 14.68
N ALA A 17 -3.80 -20.90 15.13
CA ALA A 17 -2.55 -21.21 15.81
C ALA A 17 -1.35 -20.93 14.90
N ALA A 18 -1.36 -21.43 13.66
CA ALA A 18 -0.27 -21.22 12.71
C ALA A 18 -0.05 -19.72 12.41
N ALA A 19 -1.12 -18.97 12.14
CA ALA A 19 -1.04 -17.53 11.89
C ALA A 19 -0.56 -16.76 13.13
N CYS A 20 -1.01 -17.15 14.33
CA CYS A 20 -0.55 -16.55 15.59
C CYS A 20 0.94 -16.80 15.82
N SER A 21 1.41 -18.03 15.60
CA SER A 21 2.83 -18.37 15.72
C SER A 21 3.68 -17.54 14.75
N ALA A 22 3.29 -17.46 13.47
CA ALA A 22 3.98 -16.61 12.49
C ALA A 22 4.05 -15.14 12.95
N PHE A 23 2.93 -14.58 13.42
CA PHE A 23 2.88 -13.22 13.91
C PHE A 23 3.82 -12.99 15.10
N CYS A 24 3.90 -13.93 16.04
CA CYS A 24 4.78 -13.84 17.20
C CYS A 24 6.27 -13.83 16.78
N TYR A 25 6.68 -14.76 15.90
CA TYR A 25 8.07 -14.82 15.41
C TYR A 25 8.49 -13.60 14.60
N LEU A 26 7.58 -13.05 13.78
CA LEU A 26 7.86 -11.82 13.05
C LEU A 26 8.08 -10.63 13.99
N ASN A 27 7.31 -10.56 15.08
CA ASN A 27 7.25 -9.37 15.93
C ASN A 27 8.15 -9.38 17.17
N GLU A 28 8.88 -10.46 17.51
CA GLU A 28 9.63 -10.57 18.79
C GLU A 28 10.11 -9.22 19.35
N PHE A 29 9.40 -8.69 20.34
CA PHE A 29 9.62 -7.36 20.92
C PHE A 29 10.43 -7.54 22.20
N ARG A 30 11.60 -6.92 22.33
CA ARG A 30 12.61 -7.17 23.38
C ARG A 30 12.19 -6.99 24.86
N TYR A 31 10.92 -6.78 25.23
CA TYR A 31 10.55 -6.44 26.62
C TYR A 31 9.32 -7.18 27.18
N VAL A 32 9.53 -7.78 28.37
CA VAL A 32 8.60 -8.33 29.39
C VAL A 32 7.70 -9.52 29.01
N ALA A 33 8.10 -10.73 29.42
CA ALA A 33 7.42 -12.02 29.17
C ALA A 33 5.91 -12.08 29.49
N PHE A 34 5.42 -11.31 30.47
CA PHE A 34 3.98 -11.27 30.81
C PHE A 34 3.12 -10.64 29.70
N GLY A 35 3.66 -9.63 28.99
CA GLY A 35 2.97 -9.03 27.85
C GLY A 35 2.83 -9.97 26.66
N TRP A 36 3.76 -10.91 26.50
CA TRP A 36 3.84 -11.80 25.34
C TRP A 36 2.73 -12.84 25.35
N GLY A 37 2.52 -13.50 26.49
CA GLY A 37 1.46 -14.51 26.64
C GLY A 37 0.07 -13.90 26.42
N LEU A 38 -0.16 -12.71 26.97
CA LEU A 38 -1.43 -11.98 26.79
C LEU A 38 -1.62 -11.53 25.33
N GLN A 39 -0.59 -10.98 24.69
CA GLN A 39 -0.65 -10.56 23.30
C GLN A 39 -0.86 -11.75 22.34
N ALA A 40 -0.15 -12.86 22.56
CA ALA A 40 -0.32 -14.08 21.79
C ALA A 40 -1.75 -14.64 21.95
N LEU A 41 -2.28 -14.65 23.18
CA LEU A 41 -3.66 -15.07 23.43
C LEU A 41 -4.68 -14.17 22.70
N ILE A 42 -4.53 -12.85 22.78
CA ILE A 42 -5.40 -11.90 22.08
C ILE A 42 -5.30 -12.11 20.57
N THR A 43 -4.09 -12.21 20.04
CA THR A 43 -3.84 -12.40 18.59
C THR A 43 -4.43 -13.72 18.10
N PHE A 44 -4.27 -14.80 18.87
CA PHE A 44 -4.88 -16.09 18.58
C PHE A 44 -6.41 -16.01 18.53
N ILE A 45 -7.03 -15.38 19.53
CA ILE A 45 -8.49 -15.19 19.57
C ILE A 45 -8.95 -14.39 18.35
N LEU A 46 -8.25 -13.31 17.99
CA LEU A 46 -8.56 -12.51 16.80
C LEU A 46 -8.45 -13.33 15.52
N PHE A 47 -7.39 -14.13 15.35
CA PHE A 47 -7.25 -15.01 14.19
C PHE A 47 -8.31 -16.10 14.17
N TRP A 48 -8.68 -16.67 15.31
CA TRP A 48 -9.72 -17.69 15.37
C TRP A 48 -11.09 -17.12 14.98
N PHE A 49 -11.44 -15.91 15.43
CA PHE A 49 -12.63 -15.22 14.96
C PHE A 49 -12.54 -14.88 13.46
N PHE A 50 -11.39 -14.42 12.98
CA PHE A 50 -11.16 -14.15 11.56
C PHE A 50 -11.37 -15.41 10.71
N PHE A 51 -10.70 -16.52 11.02
CA PHE A 51 -10.80 -17.77 10.26
C PHE A 51 -12.21 -18.36 10.32
N GLY A 52 -12.87 -18.38 11.48
CA GLY A 52 -14.25 -18.86 11.54
C GLY A 52 -15.23 -17.99 10.75
N LYS A 53 -15.14 -16.67 10.87
CA LYS A 53 -15.98 -15.73 10.09
C LYS A 53 -15.70 -15.80 8.59
N THR A 54 -14.43 -15.94 8.20
CA THR A 54 -14.08 -16.09 6.77
C THR A 54 -14.55 -17.42 6.20
N SER A 55 -14.45 -18.53 6.94
CA SER A 55 -15.00 -19.83 6.54
C SER A 55 -16.50 -19.74 6.30
N ASP A 56 -17.26 -19.11 7.22
CA ASP A 56 -18.70 -18.84 7.01
C ASP A 56 -18.98 -18.05 5.73
N MET A 57 -18.16 -17.06 5.39
CA MET A 57 -18.32 -16.25 4.17
C MET A 57 -17.90 -16.99 2.90
N VAL A 58 -16.96 -17.93 3.02
CA VAL A 58 -16.43 -18.74 1.91
C VAL A 58 -17.35 -19.93 1.60
N GLU A 59 -17.93 -20.57 2.61
CA GLU A 59 -18.80 -21.75 2.45
C GLU A 59 -20.24 -21.37 2.05
N LYS A 60 -20.78 -20.23 2.50
CA LYS A 60 -22.14 -19.79 2.16
C LYS A 60 -22.35 -19.42 0.69
N LYS A 61 -21.29 -19.30 -0.10
CA LYS A 61 -21.36 -18.97 -1.53
C LYS A 61 -20.52 -19.96 -2.32
N GLN A 62 -21.17 -20.69 -3.23
CA GLN A 62 -20.45 -21.50 -4.23
C GLN A 62 -19.45 -20.60 -4.97
N PRO A 63 -18.21 -21.07 -5.17
CA PRO A 63 -17.22 -20.31 -5.93
C PRO A 63 -17.67 -20.21 -7.39
N SER A 64 -17.83 -18.98 -7.87
CA SER A 64 -18.03 -18.67 -9.30
C SER A 64 -16.87 -19.18 -10.14
N GLU A 65 -17.10 -19.42 -11.43
CA GLU A 65 -16.05 -19.86 -12.37
C GLU A 65 -14.84 -18.89 -12.42
N ALA A 66 -15.08 -17.60 -12.26
CA ALA A 66 -14.01 -16.61 -12.11
C ALA A 66 -13.22 -16.78 -10.80
N ALA A 67 -13.88 -17.08 -9.67
CA ALA A 67 -13.22 -17.38 -8.40
C ALA A 67 -12.33 -18.61 -8.50
N LYS A 68 -12.77 -19.66 -9.22
CA LYS A 68 -11.97 -20.86 -9.49
C LYS A 68 -10.72 -20.54 -10.32
N LYS A 69 -10.87 -19.71 -11.36
CA LYS A 69 -9.75 -19.26 -12.21
C LYS A 69 -8.74 -18.39 -11.45
N ASN A 70 -9.18 -17.64 -10.44
CA ASN A 70 -8.34 -16.76 -9.63
C ASN A 70 -7.60 -17.49 -8.48
N ILE A 71 -7.84 -18.78 -8.24
CA ILE A 71 -7.16 -19.56 -7.18
C ILE A 71 -5.64 -19.57 -7.39
N LEU A 72 -5.20 -19.73 -8.64
CA LEU A 72 -3.77 -19.73 -8.97
C LEU A 72 -3.12 -18.38 -8.63
N ALA A 73 -3.76 -17.27 -9.03
CA ALA A 73 -3.26 -15.93 -8.71
C ALA A 73 -3.21 -15.67 -7.20
N VAL A 74 -4.23 -16.09 -6.46
CA VAL A 74 -4.26 -16.02 -5.00
C VAL A 74 -3.11 -16.80 -4.38
N ASN A 75 -2.87 -18.04 -4.83
CA ASN A 75 -1.79 -18.88 -4.30
C ASN A 75 -0.41 -18.31 -4.63
N ILE A 76 -0.18 -17.86 -5.87
CA ILE A 76 1.09 -17.24 -6.30
C ILE A 76 1.36 -15.98 -5.46
N PHE A 77 0.38 -15.08 -5.36
CA PHE A 77 0.54 -13.86 -4.57
C PHE A 77 0.81 -14.16 -3.09
N SER A 78 0.08 -15.12 -2.53
CA SER A 78 0.28 -15.53 -1.13
C SER A 78 1.65 -16.15 -0.91
N ALA A 79 2.16 -16.95 -1.85
CA ALA A 79 3.49 -17.53 -1.80
C ALA A 79 4.58 -16.44 -1.88
N LEU A 80 4.44 -15.48 -2.79
CA LEU A 80 5.37 -14.35 -2.92
C LEU A 80 5.43 -13.52 -1.64
N MET A 81 4.27 -13.15 -1.09
CA MET A 81 4.22 -12.37 0.16
C MET A 81 4.74 -13.17 1.36
N THR A 82 4.50 -14.49 1.40
CA THR A 82 5.06 -15.38 2.42
C THR A 82 6.57 -15.44 2.31
N PHE A 83 7.12 -15.54 1.09
CA PHE A 83 8.55 -15.48 0.85
C PHE A 83 9.15 -14.17 1.37
N CYS A 84 8.51 -13.02 1.13
CA CYS A 84 8.96 -11.74 1.69
C CYS A 84 8.96 -11.74 3.23
N CYS A 85 7.92 -12.29 3.88
CA CYS A 85 7.87 -12.41 5.34
C CYS A 85 8.97 -13.32 5.89
N ALA A 86 9.24 -14.45 5.21
CA ALA A 86 10.31 -15.36 5.56
C ALA A 86 11.69 -14.71 5.37
N ALA A 87 11.90 -14.00 4.26
CA ALA A 87 13.13 -13.26 4.01
C ALA A 87 13.36 -12.20 5.09
N TYR A 88 12.33 -11.44 5.48
CA TYR A 88 12.41 -10.50 6.60
C TYR A 88 12.80 -11.20 7.91
N TYR A 89 12.15 -12.32 8.24
CA TYR A 89 12.51 -13.14 9.40
C TYR A 89 13.96 -13.63 9.34
N THR A 90 14.53 -13.90 8.16
CA THR A 90 15.94 -14.29 8.03
C THR A 90 16.94 -13.13 8.14
N VAL A 91 16.54 -11.90 7.78
CA VAL A 91 17.42 -10.73 7.88
C VAL A 91 17.44 -10.19 9.31
N LYS A 92 16.30 -10.24 10.01
CA LYS A 92 16.14 -9.74 11.39
C LYS A 92 17.22 -10.23 12.38
N PRO A 93 17.61 -11.52 12.43
CA PRO A 93 18.69 -11.99 13.31
C PRO A 93 20.09 -11.50 12.93
N MET A 94 20.34 -11.12 11.67
CA MET A 94 21.62 -10.54 11.27
C MET A 94 21.79 -9.11 11.79
N GLU A 95 20.67 -8.41 12.03
CA GLU A 95 20.64 -7.03 12.57
C GLU A 95 20.54 -7.00 14.10
N LEU A 96 19.92 -8.03 14.70
CA LEU A 96 19.82 -8.21 16.14
C LEU A 96 20.92 -9.16 16.58
N GLU A 97 22.12 -8.64 16.90
CA GLU A 97 23.22 -9.43 17.50
C GLU A 97 22.70 -10.24 18.71
N GLY A 98 22.34 -11.52 18.52
CA GLY A 98 21.76 -12.31 19.60
C GLY A 98 21.16 -13.68 19.25
N VAL A 99 21.90 -14.72 19.67
CA VAL A 99 21.47 -15.88 20.50
C VAL A 99 20.13 -16.57 20.17
N HIS A 100 20.03 -17.22 19.01
CA HIS A 100 19.06 -18.32 18.85
C HIS A 100 19.77 -19.56 18.30
N GLU A 101 19.52 -20.72 18.91
CA GLU A 101 20.02 -21.99 18.37
C GLU A 101 19.44 -22.25 16.98
N ASN A 102 20.22 -22.89 16.10
CA ASN A 102 19.81 -23.20 14.72
C ASN A 102 18.43 -23.89 14.66
N ALA A 103 18.10 -24.73 15.64
CA ALA A 103 16.81 -25.41 15.72
C ALA A 103 15.63 -24.46 15.99
N TYR A 104 15.78 -23.49 16.91
CA TYR A 104 14.76 -22.47 17.18
C TYR A 104 14.51 -21.62 15.93
N PHE A 105 15.59 -21.21 15.26
CA PHE A 105 15.49 -20.39 14.06
C PHE A 105 14.77 -21.12 12.91
N VAL A 106 15.13 -22.37 12.66
CA VAL A 106 14.47 -23.23 11.65
C VAL A 106 12.99 -23.42 11.99
N PHE A 107 12.67 -23.71 13.26
CA PHE A 107 11.29 -23.90 13.70
C PHE A 107 10.45 -22.62 13.54
N GLY A 108 10.99 -21.47 13.93
CA GLY A 108 10.36 -20.17 13.72
C GLY A 108 10.15 -19.87 12.24
N GLY A 109 11.13 -20.19 11.38
CA GLY A 109 11.02 -20.06 9.93
C GLY A 109 9.89 -20.89 9.33
N VAL A 110 9.73 -22.15 9.77
CA VAL A 110 8.60 -23.01 9.37
C VAL A 110 7.27 -22.41 9.83
N CYS A 111 7.21 -21.92 11.08
CA CYS A 111 6.01 -21.25 11.59
C CYS A 111 5.64 -20.03 10.76
N VAL A 112 6.62 -19.18 10.40
CA VAL A 112 6.42 -18.00 9.54
C VAL A 112 5.92 -18.40 8.17
N LEU A 113 6.54 -19.39 7.51
CA LEU A 113 6.13 -19.87 6.19
C LEU A 113 4.68 -20.38 6.18
N VAL A 114 4.35 -21.30 7.09
CA VAL A 114 3.02 -21.92 7.14
C VAL A 114 1.96 -20.90 7.57
N GLY A 115 2.21 -20.17 8.65
CA GLY A 115 1.26 -19.23 9.22
C GLY A 115 0.98 -18.03 8.31
N CYS A 116 2.02 -17.44 7.71
CA CYS A 116 1.83 -16.33 6.76
C CYS A 116 1.10 -16.80 5.52
N PHE A 117 1.45 -17.96 4.96
CA PHE A 117 0.79 -18.46 3.76
C PHE A 117 -0.71 -18.69 3.99
N VAL A 118 -1.07 -19.37 5.08
CA VAL A 118 -2.47 -19.65 5.43
C VAL A 118 -3.24 -18.35 5.65
N PHE A 119 -2.66 -17.40 6.39
CA PHE A 119 -3.29 -16.10 6.67
C PHE A 119 -3.48 -15.26 5.39
N ILE A 120 -2.42 -15.04 4.63
CA ILE A 120 -2.42 -14.21 3.42
C ILE A 120 -3.35 -14.83 2.37
N ARG A 121 -3.29 -16.15 2.17
CA ARG A 121 -4.20 -16.86 1.24
C ARG A 121 -5.66 -16.65 1.62
N ARG A 122 -5.98 -16.75 2.91
CA ARG A 122 -7.35 -16.54 3.39
C ARG A 122 -7.80 -15.09 3.19
N LEU A 123 -6.92 -14.14 3.50
CA LEU A 123 -7.17 -12.72 3.30
C LEU A 123 -7.39 -12.38 1.81
N MET A 124 -6.53 -12.88 0.92
CA MET A 124 -6.64 -12.65 -0.52
C MET A 124 -7.92 -13.28 -1.10
N THR A 125 -8.26 -14.50 -0.68
CA THR A 125 -9.53 -15.14 -1.08
C THR A 125 -10.72 -14.28 -0.68
N LEU A 126 -10.68 -13.68 0.51
CA LEU A 126 -11.70 -12.77 0.98
C LEU A 126 -11.74 -11.51 0.11
N VAL A 127 -10.60 -10.86 -0.13
CA VAL A 127 -10.50 -9.67 -1.00
C VAL A 127 -11.10 -9.95 -2.36
N PHE A 128 -10.72 -11.04 -3.03
CA PHE A 128 -11.28 -11.45 -4.31
C PHE A 128 -12.80 -11.66 -4.25
N ARG A 129 -13.32 -12.39 -3.27
CA ARG A 129 -14.78 -12.59 -3.13
C ARG A 129 -15.53 -11.29 -2.82
N PHE A 130 -14.91 -10.35 -2.11
CA PHE A 130 -15.52 -9.06 -1.82
C PHE A 130 -15.55 -8.13 -3.04
N THR A 131 -14.56 -8.23 -3.93
CA THR A 131 -14.46 -7.44 -5.17
C THR A 131 -15.23 -8.07 -6.33
N GLU A 132 -15.34 -9.40 -6.34
CA GLU A 132 -16.10 -10.17 -7.32
C GLU A 132 -17.60 -9.80 -7.30
N GLY A 133 -18.15 -9.52 -8.48
CA GLY A 133 -19.54 -9.09 -8.66
C GLY A 133 -19.83 -7.63 -8.25
N LYS A 134 -19.04 -7.01 -7.36
CA LYS A 134 -19.24 -5.59 -6.97
C LYS A 134 -18.61 -4.60 -7.94
N ILE A 135 -17.53 -4.99 -8.62
CA ILE A 135 -16.91 -4.21 -9.69
C ILE A 135 -17.82 -4.16 -10.93
N SER A 136 -18.69 -5.15 -11.13
CA SER A 136 -19.53 -5.30 -12.32
C SER A 136 -21.00 -4.88 -12.17
N SER A 137 -21.59 -4.89 -10.96
CA SER A 137 -23.07 -4.82 -10.83
C SER A 137 -23.69 -3.50 -10.36
N VAL A 138 -22.94 -2.48 -9.96
CA VAL A 138 -23.52 -1.16 -9.67
C VAL A 138 -22.50 -0.07 -10.00
N LYS A 139 -22.54 0.43 -11.23
CA LYS A 139 -21.86 1.68 -11.58
C LYS A 139 -22.67 2.81 -10.93
N GLU A 140 -22.11 3.47 -9.93
CA GLU A 140 -22.62 4.79 -9.54
C GLU A 140 -22.19 5.77 -10.63
N TYR A 141 -23.16 6.30 -11.37
CA TYR A 141 -22.86 7.31 -12.38
C TYR A 141 -22.34 8.59 -11.68
N PRO A 142 -21.21 9.15 -12.12
CA PRO A 142 -20.66 10.36 -11.52
C PRO A 142 -21.67 11.50 -11.63
N LYS A 143 -22.14 12.02 -10.49
CA LYS A 143 -23.08 13.17 -10.43
C LYS A 143 -22.36 14.53 -10.41
N VAL A 144 -21.11 14.51 -9.95
CA VAL A 144 -20.20 15.66 -9.81
C VAL A 144 -19.00 15.47 -10.74
N SER A 145 -18.38 16.55 -11.21
CA SER A 145 -17.15 16.48 -12.00
C SER A 145 -16.02 15.78 -11.23
N SER A 146 -15.30 14.87 -11.90
CA SER A 146 -14.10 14.21 -11.37
C SER A 146 -12.99 15.19 -10.98
N LYS A 147 -12.94 16.38 -11.62
CA LYS A 147 -12.04 17.49 -11.24
C LYS A 147 -12.34 18.02 -9.85
N LYS A 148 -13.62 18.17 -9.49
CA LYS A 148 -14.02 18.62 -8.14
C LYS A 148 -13.69 17.55 -7.09
N VAL A 149 -13.90 16.28 -7.41
CA VAL A 149 -13.54 15.16 -6.51
C VAL A 149 -12.03 15.09 -6.32
N PHE A 150 -11.24 15.27 -7.38
CA PHE A 150 -9.79 15.38 -7.29
C PHE A 150 -9.38 16.53 -6.38
N ALA A 151 -9.85 17.76 -6.63
CA ALA A 151 -9.47 18.94 -5.85
C ALA A 151 -9.82 18.78 -4.36
N LEU A 152 -11.04 18.32 -4.05
CA LEU A 152 -11.46 18.07 -2.67
C LEU A 152 -10.57 17.01 -2.01
N SER A 153 -10.33 15.89 -2.69
CA SER A 153 -9.48 14.81 -2.17
C SER A 153 -8.05 15.29 -1.95
N PHE A 154 -7.51 16.07 -2.87
CA PHE A 154 -6.17 16.67 -2.77
C PHE A 154 -6.05 17.53 -1.52
N PHE A 155 -6.98 18.45 -1.26
CA PHE A 155 -6.93 19.28 -0.06
C PHE A 155 -7.12 18.47 1.23
N VAL A 156 -8.01 17.47 1.25
CA VAL A 156 -8.18 16.58 2.41
C VAL A 156 -6.89 15.81 2.71
N LEU A 157 -6.25 15.25 1.67
CA LEU A 157 -4.99 14.53 1.80
C LEU A 157 -3.84 15.45 2.18
N LEU A 158 -3.78 16.66 1.60
CA LEU A 158 -2.76 17.65 1.92
C LEU A 158 -2.87 18.11 3.37
N LEU A 159 -4.07 18.27 3.91
CA LEU A 159 -4.28 18.55 5.33
C LEU A 159 -3.87 17.36 6.21
N GLY A 160 -4.24 16.14 5.83
CA GLY A 160 -3.86 14.92 6.54
C GLY A 160 -2.35 14.73 6.60
N PHE A 161 -1.67 14.75 5.45
CA PHE A 161 -0.21 14.61 5.36
C PHE A 161 0.52 15.84 5.90
N GLY A 162 -0.04 17.04 5.70
CA GLY A 162 0.48 18.29 6.23
C GLY A 162 0.54 18.31 7.75
N PHE A 163 -0.40 17.63 8.43
CA PHE A 163 -0.33 17.43 9.88
C PHE A 163 0.92 16.64 10.29
N TYR A 164 1.24 15.53 9.60
CA TYR A 164 2.46 14.75 9.88
C TYR A 164 3.72 15.53 9.54
N TYR A 165 3.71 16.28 8.43
CA TYR A 165 4.80 17.16 8.05
C TYR A 165 5.06 18.23 9.12
N ALA A 166 4.02 18.88 9.62
CA ALA A 166 4.14 19.88 10.69
C ALA A 166 4.70 19.28 11.99
N LEU A 167 4.27 18.07 12.36
CA LEU A 167 4.76 17.37 13.55
C LEU A 167 6.23 16.92 13.43
N LYS A 168 6.74 16.74 12.22
CA LYS A 168 8.07 16.20 11.95
C LYS A 168 8.92 17.11 11.07
N PHE A 169 8.64 18.40 11.07
CA PHE A 169 9.42 19.38 10.33
C PHE A 169 10.92 19.32 10.74
N PRO A 170 11.88 19.33 9.79
CA PRO A 170 11.70 19.56 8.35
C PRO A 170 11.29 18.33 7.53
N GLY A 171 11.34 17.13 8.10
CA GLY A 171 11.10 15.86 7.44
C GLY A 171 11.74 14.75 8.24
N TYR A 172 11.75 13.53 7.70
CA TYR A 172 12.49 12.41 8.29
C TYR A 172 13.57 11.94 7.29
N PRO A 173 14.73 12.63 7.24
CA PRO A 173 15.82 12.23 6.38
C PRO A 173 16.41 10.90 6.83
N THR A 174 16.54 9.98 5.89
CA THR A 174 17.17 8.68 6.09
C THR A 174 18.65 8.75 5.70
N ARG A 175 19.40 7.69 6.02
CA ARG A 175 20.79 7.56 5.56
C ARG A 175 20.91 7.67 4.04
N ASP A 176 19.99 7.04 3.31
CA ASP A 176 19.93 7.13 1.84
C ASP A 176 19.75 8.59 1.38
N THR A 177 18.87 9.34 2.05
CA THR A 177 18.61 10.75 1.74
C THR A 177 19.87 11.58 1.86
N LEU A 178 20.58 11.44 2.99
CA LEU A 178 21.81 12.18 3.26
C LEU A 178 22.89 11.82 2.25
N ASP A 179 23.05 10.54 1.94
CA ASP A 179 23.97 10.07 0.92
C ASP A 179 23.65 10.64 -0.46
N GLN A 180 22.36 10.69 -0.85
CA GLN A 180 21.92 11.30 -2.11
C GLN A 180 22.15 12.82 -2.14
N VAL A 181 21.95 13.53 -1.03
CA VAL A 181 22.27 14.96 -0.92
C VAL A 181 23.76 15.17 -1.15
N LEU A 182 24.62 14.44 -0.43
CA LEU A 182 26.08 14.53 -0.56
C LEU A 182 26.54 14.21 -1.99
N MET A 183 25.91 13.22 -2.65
CA MET A 183 26.18 12.92 -4.07
C MET A 183 25.76 14.05 -4.99
N SER A 184 24.68 14.77 -4.67
CA SER A 184 24.18 15.85 -5.53
C SER A 184 24.98 17.14 -5.38
N ILE A 185 25.54 17.42 -4.20
CA ILE A 185 26.42 18.57 -3.95
C ILE A 185 27.91 18.24 -4.17
N GLU A 186 28.19 17.12 -4.83
CA GLU A 186 29.53 16.69 -5.25
C GLU A 186 30.52 16.42 -4.09
N MET A 187 30.02 16.32 -2.86
CA MET A 187 30.80 15.88 -1.70
C MET A 187 30.97 14.35 -1.63
N LYS A 188 30.19 13.60 -2.43
CA LYS A 188 30.31 12.15 -2.60
C LYS A 188 30.21 11.79 -4.08
N LYS A 189 30.93 10.74 -4.50
CA LYS A 189 30.83 10.22 -5.87
C LYS A 189 29.41 9.72 -6.16
N LEU A 190 28.83 10.18 -7.26
CA LEU A 190 27.54 9.69 -7.75
C LEU A 190 27.65 8.20 -8.14
N VAL A 191 26.75 7.37 -7.61
CA VAL A 191 26.66 5.94 -7.91
C VAL A 191 25.24 5.54 -8.29
N THR A 192 25.08 4.39 -8.94
CA THR A 192 23.78 3.90 -9.47
C THR A 192 22.94 3.11 -8.47
N HIS A 193 23.38 2.99 -7.21
CA HIS A 193 22.61 2.33 -6.16
C HIS A 193 21.26 3.04 -5.89
N HIS A 194 21.21 4.37 -6.06
CA HIS A 194 19.97 5.13 -6.07
C HIS A 194 19.64 5.67 -7.46
N PRO A 195 18.35 5.86 -7.81
CA PRO A 195 17.98 6.44 -9.10
C PRO A 195 18.60 7.83 -9.29
N VAL A 196 19.43 8.00 -10.32
CA VAL A 196 20.18 9.24 -10.58
C VAL A 196 19.25 10.46 -10.70
N ILE A 197 18.11 10.29 -11.37
CA ILE A 197 17.10 11.35 -11.53
C ILE A 197 16.58 11.82 -10.16
N HIS A 198 16.27 10.87 -9.27
CA HIS A 198 15.83 11.19 -7.92
C HIS A 198 16.93 11.90 -7.12
N THR A 199 18.16 11.41 -7.17
CA THR A 199 19.32 12.02 -6.49
C THR A 199 19.49 13.49 -6.88
N LYS A 200 19.43 13.80 -8.19
CA LYS A 200 19.56 15.17 -8.68
C LYS A 200 18.36 16.04 -8.30
N LEU A 201 17.13 15.52 -8.41
CA LEU A 201 15.92 16.24 -7.99
C LEU A 201 15.98 16.65 -6.51
N LEU A 202 16.35 15.71 -5.64
CA LEU A 202 16.54 15.95 -4.21
C LEU A 202 17.57 17.07 -3.99
N GLY A 203 18.74 16.98 -4.60
CA GLY A 203 19.77 18.01 -4.42
C GLY A 203 19.38 19.39 -4.95
N TYR A 204 18.70 19.48 -6.09
CA TYR A 204 18.24 20.77 -6.61
C TYR A 204 17.21 21.43 -5.68
N ILE A 205 16.24 20.67 -5.17
CA ILE A 205 15.25 21.20 -4.23
C ILE A 205 15.91 21.53 -2.89
N TYR A 206 16.88 20.72 -2.44
CA TYR A 206 17.64 20.97 -1.22
C TYR A 206 18.43 22.28 -1.28
N VAL A 207 19.20 22.49 -2.36
CA VAL A 207 19.96 23.74 -2.58
C VAL A 207 19.02 24.95 -2.69
N LEU A 208 17.88 24.79 -3.39
CA LEU A 208 16.86 25.83 -3.46
C LEU A 208 16.30 26.17 -2.08
N GLY A 209 16.01 25.17 -1.25
CA GLY A 209 15.51 25.39 0.11
C GLY A 209 16.54 26.09 1.00
N ILE A 210 17.83 25.75 0.89
CA ILE A 210 18.89 26.50 1.57
C ILE A 210 18.90 27.95 1.09
N ALA A 211 18.83 28.19 -0.22
CA ALA A 211 18.84 29.53 -0.78
C ALA A 211 17.64 30.38 -0.31
N LEU A 212 16.48 29.75 -0.10
CA LEU A 212 15.25 30.44 0.33
C LEU A 212 15.17 30.66 1.84
N PHE A 213 15.66 29.74 2.65
CA PHE A 213 15.45 29.73 4.10
C PHE A 213 16.73 29.93 4.92
N GLY A 214 17.90 29.88 4.28
CA GLY A 214 19.19 30.18 4.88
C GLY A 214 19.86 29.02 5.62
N ASP A 215 19.24 27.83 5.69
CA ASP A 215 19.80 26.67 6.37
C ASP A 215 19.42 25.32 5.73
N GLU A 216 20.12 24.26 6.15
CA GLU A 216 19.89 22.89 5.68
C GLU A 216 18.49 22.36 6.05
N ARG A 217 17.91 22.85 7.15
CA ARG A 217 16.56 22.48 7.58
C ARG A 217 15.53 22.96 6.58
N GLY A 218 15.71 24.15 6.02
CA GLY A 218 14.90 24.67 4.92
C GLY A 218 15.10 23.88 3.61
N GLY A 219 16.32 23.39 3.37
CA GLY A 219 16.63 22.48 2.27
C GLY A 219 15.81 21.18 2.32
N ILE A 220 15.92 20.44 3.43
CA ILE A 220 15.13 19.22 3.65
C ILE A 220 13.65 19.56 3.70
N GLY A 221 13.28 20.63 4.41
CA GLY A 221 11.91 21.09 4.59
C GLY A 221 11.18 21.32 3.28
N LEU A 222 11.84 21.99 2.33
CA LEU A 222 11.27 22.25 1.01
C LEU A 222 11.11 20.95 0.20
N TYR A 223 12.10 20.06 0.24
CA TYR A 223 12.03 18.77 -0.44
C TYR A 223 10.87 17.92 0.08
N THR A 224 10.75 17.76 1.40
CA THR A 224 9.67 17.00 2.03
C THR A 224 8.31 17.62 1.71
N ALA A 225 8.20 18.95 1.67
CA ALA A 225 6.97 19.64 1.28
C ALA A 225 6.57 19.33 -0.17
N VAL A 226 7.52 19.39 -1.11
CA VAL A 226 7.27 19.00 -2.52
C VAL A 226 6.85 17.54 -2.61
N GLN A 227 7.54 16.64 -1.89
CA GLN A 227 7.20 15.21 -1.85
C GLN A 227 5.77 14.99 -1.35
N VAL A 228 5.39 15.62 -0.23
CA VAL A 228 4.04 15.52 0.36
C VAL A 228 2.96 16.02 -0.62
N VAL A 229 3.20 17.17 -1.27
CA VAL A 229 2.26 17.73 -2.26
C VAL A 229 2.08 16.78 -3.45
N LEU A 230 3.16 16.25 -4.01
CA LEU A 230 3.10 15.34 -5.14
C LEU A 230 2.41 14.03 -4.76
N TYR A 231 2.74 13.46 -3.60
CA TYR A 231 2.13 12.22 -3.14
C TYR A 231 0.63 12.39 -2.82
N ALA A 232 0.22 13.54 -2.28
CA ALA A 232 -1.18 13.91 -2.12
C ALA A 232 -1.91 13.99 -3.48
N ALA A 233 -1.28 14.57 -4.49
CA ALA A 233 -1.84 14.64 -5.85
C ALA A 233 -2.01 13.25 -6.47
N CYS A 234 -1.03 12.35 -6.33
CA CYS A 234 -1.13 10.96 -6.79
C CYS A 234 -2.31 10.22 -6.13
N ASN A 235 -2.48 10.36 -4.81
CA ASN A 235 -3.59 9.74 -4.09
C ASN A 235 -4.95 10.38 -4.40
N ALA A 236 -5.00 11.69 -4.62
CA ALA A 236 -6.21 12.37 -5.09
C ALA A 236 -6.61 11.87 -6.49
N TYR A 237 -5.63 11.60 -7.36
CA TYR A 237 -5.87 11.02 -8.68
C TYR A 237 -6.42 9.59 -8.58
N LEU A 238 -5.97 8.78 -7.62
CA LEU A 238 -6.55 7.48 -7.31
C LEU A 238 -8.02 7.59 -6.91
N VAL A 239 -8.35 8.44 -5.94
CA VAL A 239 -9.73 8.64 -5.47
C VAL A 239 -10.63 9.13 -6.60
N SER A 240 -10.16 10.11 -7.39
CA SER A 240 -10.87 10.61 -8.57
C SER A 240 -11.05 9.53 -9.64
N THR A 241 -10.07 8.65 -9.84
CA THR A 241 -10.16 7.52 -10.78
C THR A 241 -11.20 6.49 -10.34
N MET A 242 -11.20 6.12 -9.05
CA MET A 242 -12.22 5.22 -8.50
C MET A 242 -13.62 5.82 -8.69
N TYR A 243 -13.79 7.10 -8.39
CA TYR A 243 -15.04 7.81 -8.60
C TYR A 243 -15.46 7.84 -10.08
N ALA A 244 -14.56 8.26 -10.98
CA ALA A 244 -14.85 8.41 -12.41
C ALA A 244 -15.15 7.08 -13.11
N THR A 245 -14.55 5.98 -12.64
CA THR A 245 -14.78 4.63 -13.19
C THR A 245 -15.95 3.89 -12.52
N GLY A 246 -16.71 4.57 -11.66
CA GLY A 246 -17.99 4.09 -11.14
C GLY A 246 -17.90 3.20 -9.91
N PHE A 247 -16.81 3.27 -9.13
CA PHE A 247 -16.76 2.62 -7.83
C PHE A 247 -17.82 3.21 -6.89
N LYS A 248 -18.47 2.35 -6.10
CA LYS A 248 -19.44 2.79 -5.07
C LYS A 248 -18.81 3.79 -4.11
N LYS A 249 -19.57 4.81 -3.71
CA LYS A 249 -19.15 5.87 -2.76
C LYS A 249 -18.30 5.38 -1.60
N LYS A 250 -18.75 4.34 -0.91
CA LYS A 250 -18.06 3.80 0.27
C LYS A 250 -16.61 3.38 0.02
N PHE A 251 -16.27 2.92 -1.18
CA PHE A 251 -14.91 2.44 -1.47
C PHE A 251 -13.95 3.59 -1.70
N TRP A 252 -14.29 4.55 -2.56
CA TRP A 252 -13.39 5.68 -2.80
C TRP A 252 -13.33 6.63 -1.59
N VAL A 253 -14.41 6.76 -0.82
CA VAL A 253 -14.39 7.48 0.47
C VAL A 253 -13.51 6.75 1.48
N ALA A 254 -13.62 5.42 1.61
CA ALA A 254 -12.76 4.67 2.51
C ALA A 254 -11.27 4.81 2.12
N THR A 255 -10.96 4.74 0.83
CA THR A 255 -9.59 5.00 0.34
C THR A 255 -9.09 6.39 0.72
N LEU A 256 -9.92 7.43 0.57
CA LEU A 256 -9.57 8.79 0.98
C LEU A 256 -9.29 8.89 2.48
N VAL A 257 -10.20 8.36 3.32
CA VAL A 257 -10.09 8.42 4.78
C VAL A 257 -8.88 7.64 5.29
N VAL A 258 -8.66 6.42 4.76
CA VAL A 258 -7.51 5.60 5.14
C VAL A 258 -6.22 6.31 4.76
N ASN A 259 -6.10 6.85 3.55
CA ASN A 259 -4.88 7.58 3.17
C ASN A 259 -4.67 8.83 4.01
N ALA A 260 -5.71 9.61 4.32
CA ALA A 260 -5.56 10.86 5.06
C ALA A 260 -5.22 10.68 6.55
N ILE A 261 -5.69 9.59 7.20
CA ILE A 261 -5.64 9.46 8.66
C ILE A 261 -4.75 8.30 9.13
N PHE A 262 -4.51 7.29 8.30
CA PHE A 262 -3.77 6.11 8.75
C PHE A 262 -2.29 6.45 8.97
N SER A 263 -1.88 6.43 10.24
CA SER A 263 -0.55 6.90 10.68
C SER A 263 0.64 6.29 9.93
N PRO A 264 0.66 5.00 9.56
CA PRO A 264 1.76 4.46 8.77
C PRO A 264 1.90 5.10 7.39
N ILE A 265 0.78 5.46 6.74
CA ILE A 265 0.81 6.16 5.44
C ILE A 265 1.28 7.60 5.67
N GLY A 266 0.71 8.31 6.65
CA GLY A 266 1.13 9.66 6.99
C GLY A 266 2.63 9.76 7.32
N TYR A 267 3.15 8.83 8.13
CA TYR A 267 4.57 8.76 8.42
C TYR A 267 5.40 8.43 7.18
N PHE A 268 4.97 7.48 6.35
CA PHE A 268 5.66 7.17 5.09
C PHE A 268 5.78 8.40 4.18
N THR A 269 4.76 9.27 4.13
CA THR A 269 4.79 10.47 3.26
C THR A 269 5.87 11.49 3.61
N ILE A 270 6.34 11.51 4.86
CA ILE A 270 7.36 12.44 5.37
C ILE A 270 8.76 11.81 5.47
N VAL A 271 8.88 10.50 5.24
CA VAL A 271 10.19 9.86 5.12
C VAL A 271 10.78 10.31 3.79
N ASP A 272 11.90 11.01 3.84
CA ASP A 272 12.50 11.59 2.65
C ASP A 272 13.17 10.51 1.83
N CYS A 273 12.46 9.88 0.90
CA CYS A 273 13.06 8.84 0.09
C CYS A 273 12.41 8.69 -1.28
N LYS A 274 13.21 8.11 -2.17
CA LYS A 274 12.83 7.66 -3.51
C LYS A 274 11.55 6.81 -3.54
N ASP A 275 11.27 6.09 -2.46
CA ASP A 275 10.17 5.14 -2.40
C ASP A 275 8.81 5.84 -2.38
N VAL A 276 8.72 7.07 -1.84
CA VAL A 276 7.49 7.87 -1.86
C VAL A 276 7.15 8.31 -3.28
N PHE A 277 8.15 8.78 -4.05
CA PHE A 277 7.99 9.10 -5.46
C PHE A 277 7.65 7.86 -6.30
N ALA A 278 8.33 6.74 -6.06
CA ALA A 278 8.05 5.48 -6.75
C ALA A 278 6.63 4.99 -6.46
N ALA A 279 6.18 5.05 -5.21
CA ALA A 279 4.82 4.69 -4.82
C ALA A 279 3.78 5.62 -5.48
N GLY A 280 4.01 6.93 -5.49
CA GLY A 280 3.15 7.90 -6.17
C GLY A 280 3.06 7.63 -7.69
N GLY A 281 4.20 7.40 -8.34
CA GLY A 281 4.27 7.03 -9.75
C GLY A 281 3.52 5.73 -10.06
N MET A 282 3.66 4.71 -9.20
CA MET A 282 2.94 3.44 -9.34
C MET A 282 1.43 3.62 -9.19
N ILE A 283 0.97 4.46 -8.26
CA ILE A 283 -0.46 4.81 -8.12
C ILE A 283 -0.98 5.40 -9.43
N VAL A 284 -0.28 6.39 -9.99
CA VAL A 284 -0.68 7.06 -11.23
C VAL A 284 -0.68 6.06 -12.39
N PHE A 285 0.37 5.25 -12.53
CA PHE A 285 0.48 4.22 -13.55
C PHE A 285 -0.70 3.23 -13.50
N LEU A 286 -0.99 2.68 -12.32
CA LEU A 286 -2.11 1.75 -12.13
C LEU A 286 -3.47 2.41 -12.42
N CYS A 287 -3.64 3.68 -12.05
CA CYS A 287 -4.85 4.43 -12.38
C CYS A 287 -5.01 4.62 -13.88
N CYS A 288 -3.95 4.98 -14.60
CA CYS A 288 -3.95 5.10 -16.05
C CYS A 288 -4.25 3.76 -16.72
N LEU A 289 -3.58 2.69 -16.31
CA LEU A 289 -3.85 1.34 -16.80
C LEU A 289 -5.30 0.92 -16.55
N TRP A 290 -5.83 1.18 -15.35
CA TRP A 290 -7.22 0.90 -15.01
C TRP A 290 -8.19 1.69 -15.90
N ARG A 291 -7.94 2.98 -16.10
CA ARG A 291 -8.76 3.82 -16.99
C ARG A 291 -8.67 3.40 -18.45
N ILE A 292 -7.53 2.87 -18.92
CA ILE A 292 -7.44 2.29 -20.27
C ILE A 292 -8.27 1.01 -20.36
N LEU A 293 -8.20 0.13 -19.35
CA LEU A 293 -8.92 -1.15 -19.34
C LEU A 293 -10.43 -1.03 -19.07
N LYS A 294 -10.86 0.02 -18.36
CA LYS A 294 -12.26 0.24 -17.92
C LYS A 294 -12.88 1.52 -18.47
N GLY A 295 -12.10 2.34 -19.16
CA GLY A 295 -12.56 3.50 -19.89
C GLY A 295 -13.74 3.10 -20.74
N LYS A 296 -14.74 3.97 -20.80
CA LYS A 296 -15.95 3.71 -21.57
C LYS A 296 -15.54 3.19 -22.94
N SER A 297 -16.05 2.03 -23.34
CA SER A 297 -16.35 1.88 -24.76
C SER A 297 -17.26 3.07 -25.05
N GLU A 298 -16.75 4.07 -25.75
CA GLU A 298 -17.63 5.04 -26.37
C GLU A 298 -18.69 4.23 -27.13
N LYS A 299 -19.92 4.75 -27.16
CA LYS A 299 -20.93 4.25 -28.10
C LYS A 299 -20.20 4.01 -29.42
N LYS A 300 -20.25 2.78 -29.92
CA LYS A 300 -19.59 2.32 -31.15
C LYS A 300 -19.49 3.43 -32.21
N ASP A 301 -18.37 4.14 -32.22
CA ASP A 301 -17.88 4.86 -33.39
C ASP A 301 -17.20 3.81 -34.30
N ASP A 302 -18.00 2.82 -34.72
CA ASP A 302 -17.57 1.78 -35.65
C ASP A 302 -17.22 2.37 -37.04
N ALA A 303 -17.53 3.65 -37.28
CA ALA A 303 -17.28 4.38 -38.52
C ALA A 303 -15.94 5.14 -38.59
N LEU A 304 -15.21 5.31 -37.47
CA LEU A 304 -13.93 6.04 -37.47
C LEU A 304 -12.73 5.09 -37.64
N PRO A 305 -11.73 5.42 -38.50
CA PRO A 305 -10.46 4.71 -38.57
C PRO A 305 -9.80 4.62 -37.19
N TRP A 306 -9.09 3.52 -36.91
CA TRP A 306 -8.52 3.21 -35.59
C TRP A 306 -7.63 4.33 -35.00
N TYR A 307 -7.00 5.15 -35.84
CA TYR A 307 -6.16 6.28 -35.43
C TYR A 307 -6.95 7.58 -35.11
N LYS A 308 -8.24 7.63 -35.42
CA LYS A 308 -9.18 8.72 -35.04
C LYS A 308 -10.10 8.35 -33.89
N LYS A 309 -10.04 7.12 -33.40
CA LYS A 309 -10.80 6.70 -32.21
C LYS A 309 -10.18 7.37 -30.99
N ASN A 310 -10.97 8.15 -30.26
CA ASN A 310 -10.55 8.84 -29.05
C ASN A 310 -10.44 7.86 -27.87
N TYR A 311 -9.49 6.92 -27.94
CA TYR A 311 -9.14 6.05 -26.80
C TYR A 311 -8.65 6.86 -25.58
N PHE A 312 -8.22 8.11 -25.81
CA PHE A 312 -7.72 9.06 -24.83
C PHE A 312 -8.62 10.29 -24.65
N ASN A 313 -9.95 10.14 -24.67
CA ASN A 313 -10.84 11.27 -24.36
C ASN A 313 -10.75 11.74 -22.88
N ASP A 314 -10.02 10.99 -22.04
CA ASP A 314 -9.60 11.43 -20.70
C ASP A 314 -8.21 12.08 -20.76
N ARG A 315 -8.11 13.23 -21.44
CA ARG A 315 -7.39 14.48 -21.07
C ARG A 315 -6.22 14.45 -20.06
N PHE A 316 -5.47 13.38 -19.88
CA PHE A 316 -4.43 13.20 -18.85
C PHE A 316 -3.40 14.34 -18.87
N PHE A 317 -3.05 14.81 -20.06
CA PHE A 317 -2.12 15.93 -20.26
C PHE A 317 -2.77 17.31 -20.08
N GLU A 318 -4.06 17.47 -20.34
CA GLU A 318 -4.80 18.68 -19.96
C GLU A 318 -4.99 18.79 -18.43
N TYR A 319 -5.04 17.67 -17.69
CA TYR A 319 -5.07 17.67 -16.22
C TYR A 319 -3.76 18.19 -15.60
N LEU A 320 -2.65 18.12 -16.33
CA LEU A 320 -1.33 18.58 -15.90
C LEU A 320 -0.95 19.95 -16.49
N GLY A 321 -1.76 20.51 -17.41
CA GLY A 321 -1.49 21.78 -18.08
C GLY A 321 -0.26 21.77 -19.00
N VAL A 322 0.19 20.59 -19.45
CA VAL A 322 1.49 20.42 -20.15
C VAL A 322 1.40 20.65 -21.66
N PHE A 323 0.20 20.72 -22.24
CA PHE A 323 0.02 21.14 -23.63
C PHE A 323 -1.24 22.00 -23.76
N VAL A 324 -1.04 23.23 -24.26
CA VAL A 324 -2.08 24.09 -24.84
C VAL A 324 -2.24 23.72 -26.30
#